data_AF-A0A3R9PDL2-F1
#
_entry.id   AF-A0A3R9PDL2-F1
#
_cell.length_a   1.000
_cell.length_b   1.000
_cell.length_c   1.000
_cell.angle_alpha   90.00
_cell.angle_beta   90.00
_cell.angle_gamma   90.00
#
_symmetry.space_group_name_H-M   'P 1'
#
loop_
_entity.id
_entity.type
_entity.pdbx_description
1 polymer ?
#
loop_
_entity_poly.entity_id
_entity_poly.type
_entity_poly.pdbx_seq_one_letter_code
_entity_poly.pdbx_strand_id
1 'polypeptide(L)'
;MTETRFNPRDFISPPYKTCPKCGHETLGVLTISGNSNSRLCRDCWDMVNRFALPKLHKKIIYLDQYVVSNLMKLRIAARPIWIAWSQETFTLRLPHLLMKGERILTNRELLDYSPSYGS
;
A
#
# COMPACT_ATOMS: atom_id res chain seq x y z
N MET A 1 32.42 -15.30 0.98
CA MET A 1 31.50 -14.27 0.46
C MET A 1 30.83 -14.85 -0.78
N THR A 2 29.55 -15.17 -0.71
CA THR A 2 28.79 -15.65 -1.88
C THR A 2 28.54 -14.49 -2.82
N GLU A 3 29.05 -14.62 -4.03
CA GLU A 3 28.88 -13.64 -5.10
C GLU A 3 27.39 -13.57 -5.49
N THR A 4 26.72 -12.48 -5.13
CA THR A 4 25.31 -12.27 -5.46
C THR A 4 25.19 -12.05 -6.97
N ARG A 5 24.86 -13.10 -7.71
CA ARG A 5 24.60 -13.00 -9.16
C ARG A 5 23.26 -12.32 -9.38
N PHE A 6 23.28 -11.05 -9.76
CA PHE A 6 22.09 -10.31 -10.16
C PHE A 6 21.63 -10.76 -11.55
N ASN A 7 20.45 -11.39 -11.63
CA ASN A 7 19.79 -11.63 -12.91
C ASN A 7 18.75 -10.53 -13.15
N PRO A 8 18.81 -9.77 -14.27
CA PRO A 8 17.83 -8.72 -14.51
C PRO A 8 16.38 -9.23 -14.60
N ARG A 9 16.18 -10.53 -14.84
CA ARG A 9 14.86 -11.19 -14.83
C ARG A 9 14.18 -11.15 -13.46
N ASP A 10 14.95 -11.05 -12.39
CA ASP A 10 14.45 -11.01 -11.01
C ASP A 10 13.69 -9.70 -10.73
N PHE A 11 13.95 -8.64 -11.50
CA PHE A 11 13.25 -7.36 -11.41
C PHE A 11 11.97 -7.31 -12.25
N ILE A 12 11.68 -8.35 -13.04
CA ILE A 12 10.46 -8.44 -13.84
C ILE A 12 9.40 -9.13 -13.00
N SER A 13 8.33 -8.43 -12.65
CA SER A 13 7.27 -8.93 -11.77
C SER A 13 5.96 -9.20 -12.52
N PRO A 14 5.10 -10.12 -12.01
CA PRO A 14 3.74 -10.27 -12.51
C PRO A 14 2.92 -8.98 -12.33
N PRO A 15 1.80 -8.79 -13.07
CA PRO A 15 1.21 -9.76 -13.99
C PRO A 15 1.92 -9.83 -15.35
N TYR A 16 2.09 -11.04 -15.87
CA TYR A 16 2.64 -11.27 -17.21
C TYR A 16 1.56 -11.11 -18.28
N LYS A 17 1.98 -10.69 -19.48
CA LYS A 17 1.15 -10.58 -20.67
C LYS A 17 1.86 -11.24 -21.85
N THR A 18 1.10 -11.51 -22.91
CA THR A 18 1.65 -11.92 -24.21
C THR A 18 2.57 -10.84 -24.76
N CYS A 19 3.80 -11.21 -25.09
CA CYS A 19 4.76 -10.32 -25.71
C CYS A 19 4.41 -10.11 -27.19
N PRO A 20 4.30 -8.86 -27.69
CA PRO A 20 3.94 -8.61 -29.09
C PRO A 20 5.03 -9.04 -30.08
N LYS A 21 6.28 -9.21 -29.62
CA LYS A 21 7.43 -9.58 -30.48
C LYS A 21 7.66 -11.08 -30.60
N CYS A 22 7.54 -11.83 -29.50
CA CYS A 22 7.80 -13.28 -29.49
C CYS A 22 6.57 -14.15 -29.23
N GLY A 23 5.42 -13.58 -28.87
CA GLY A 23 4.18 -14.30 -28.66
C GLY A 23 4.06 -15.06 -27.33
N HIS A 24 5.11 -15.10 -26.50
CA HIS A 24 5.06 -15.78 -25.21
C HIS A 24 4.46 -14.92 -24.09
N GLU A 25 3.84 -15.55 -23.09
CA GLU A 25 3.26 -14.88 -21.91
C GLU A 25 4.31 -14.53 -20.84
N THR A 26 5.38 -13.85 -21.25
CA THR A 26 6.54 -13.52 -20.40
C THR A 26 6.83 -12.03 -20.29
N LEU A 27 5.91 -11.16 -20.77
CA LEU A 27 6.00 -9.70 -20.68
C LEU A 27 5.52 -9.21 -19.32
N GLY A 28 6.44 -9.06 -18.37
CA GLY A 28 6.14 -8.61 -16.99
C GLY A 28 6.41 -7.12 -16.76
N VAL A 29 6.05 -6.63 -15.58
CA VAL A 29 6.29 -5.25 -15.14
C VAL A 29 7.74 -5.09 -14.70
N LEU A 30 8.46 -4.15 -15.30
CA LEU A 30 9.85 -3.85 -14.93
C LEU A 30 9.94 -2.62 -14.02
N THR A 31 9.23 -1.55 -14.37
CA THR A 31 9.30 -0.30 -13.59
C THR A 31 7.95 0.41 -13.62
N ILE A 32 7.56 0.95 -12.46
CA ILE A 32 6.39 1.81 -12.30
C ILE A 32 6.90 3.20 -11.95
N SER A 33 6.67 4.16 -12.84
CA SER A 33 6.99 5.57 -12.65
C SER A 33 5.73 6.34 -12.23
N GLY A 34 5.86 7.65 -12.01
CA GLY A 34 4.76 8.47 -11.47
C GLY A 34 3.47 8.47 -12.32
N ASN A 35 3.59 8.37 -13.65
CA ASN A 35 2.46 8.45 -14.58
C ASN A 35 2.42 7.33 -15.63
N SER A 36 3.39 6.42 -15.61
CA SER A 36 3.49 5.35 -16.60
C SER A 36 4.20 4.13 -16.04
N ASN A 37 3.97 2.97 -16.63
CA ASN A 37 4.78 1.79 -16.38
C ASN A 37 5.47 1.30 -17.67
N SER A 38 6.61 0.65 -17.47
CA SER A 38 7.34 -0.08 -18.48
C SER A 38 7.27 -1.58 -18.21
N ARG A 39 7.24 -2.35 -19.28
CA ARG A 39 7.25 -3.81 -19.25
C ARG A 39 8.44 -4.35 -20.04
N LEU A 40 8.98 -5.47 -19.60
CA LEU A 40 10.11 -6.15 -20.23
C LEU A 40 9.79 -7.63 -20.40
N CYS A 41 10.04 -8.17 -21.59
CA CYS A 41 9.89 -9.59 -21.87
C CYS A 41 11.08 -10.37 -21.31
N ARG A 42 10.83 -11.44 -20.55
CA ARG A 42 11.90 -12.29 -19.99
C ARG A 42 12.66 -13.09 -21.04
N ASP A 43 12.02 -13.37 -22.19
CA ASP A 43 12.56 -14.24 -23.23
C ASP A 43 13.34 -13.45 -24.27
N CYS A 44 12.67 -12.51 -24.96
CA CYS A 44 13.27 -11.76 -26.06
C CYS A 44 13.79 -10.37 -25.67
N TRP A 45 13.72 -10.01 -24.37
CA TRP A 45 14.21 -8.74 -23.81
C TRP A 45 13.63 -7.48 -24.45
N ASP A 46 12.50 -7.63 -25.14
CA ASP A 46 11.81 -6.50 -25.75
C ASP A 46 11.12 -5.66 -24.68
N MET A 47 11.39 -4.35 -24.71
CA MET A 47 10.87 -3.40 -23.76
C MET A 47 9.66 -2.68 -24.35
N VAL A 48 8.51 -2.83 -23.69
CA VAL A 48 7.29 -2.10 -24.04
C VAL A 48 7.14 -0.95 -23.04
N ASN A 49 7.52 0.23 -23.48
CA ASN A 49 7.31 1.48 -22.75
C ASN A 49 5.98 2.08 -23.20
N ARG A 50 5.33 2.88 -22.34
CA ARG A 50 4.14 3.73 -22.61
C ARG A 50 2.79 3.24 -22.07
N PHE A 51 2.74 2.37 -21.06
CA PHE A 51 1.45 2.15 -20.40
C PHE A 51 1.17 3.33 -19.46
N ALA A 52 0.30 4.24 -19.87
CA ALA A 52 -0.17 5.32 -19.01
C ALA A 52 -0.84 4.73 -17.76
N LEU A 53 -0.43 5.22 -16.60
CA LEU A 53 -1.11 4.90 -15.34
C LEU A 53 -2.27 5.87 -15.14
N PRO A 54 -3.34 5.45 -14.42
CA PRO A 54 -4.38 6.37 -13.99
C PRO A 54 -3.78 7.58 -13.25
N LYS A 55 -4.34 8.76 -13.46
CA LYS A 55 -3.91 9.97 -12.73
C LYS A 55 -4.08 9.73 -11.23
N LEU A 56 -2.98 9.82 -10.48
CA LEU A 56 -3.00 9.59 -9.05
C LEU A 56 -3.53 10.84 -8.34
N HIS A 57 -4.70 10.74 -7.70
CA HIS A 57 -5.23 11.80 -6.85
C HIS A 57 -4.68 11.62 -5.42
N LYS A 58 -3.46 12.12 -5.19
CA LYS A 58 -2.84 12.06 -3.86
C LYS A 58 -3.56 13.02 -2.91
N LYS A 59 -3.97 12.52 -1.74
CA LYS A 59 -4.41 13.34 -0.61
C LYS A 59 -3.36 13.22 0.50
N ILE A 60 -2.95 14.35 1.06
CA ILE A 60 -2.10 14.36 2.27
C ILE A 60 -3.06 14.24 3.46
N ILE A 61 -2.91 13.18 4.23
CA ILE A 61 -3.65 12.97 5.48
C ILE A 61 -2.66 13.21 6.62
N TYR A 62 -2.96 14.19 7.47
CA TYR A 62 -2.22 14.36 8.72
C TYR A 62 -2.74 13.34 9.73
N LEU A 63 -1.87 12.43 10.14
CA LEU A 63 -2.13 11.47 11.20
C LEU A 63 -1.34 11.90 12.43
N ASP A 64 -2.03 12.12 13.54
CA ASP A 64 -1.38 12.37 14.81
C ASP A 64 -0.92 11.07 15.49
N GLN A 65 -0.25 11.22 16.63
CA GLN A 65 0.27 10.10 17.39
C GLN A 65 -0.82 9.17 17.96
N TYR A 66 -2.03 9.69 18.18
CA TYR A 66 -3.16 8.89 18.65
C TYR A 66 -3.64 7.92 17.57
N VAL A 67 -3.70 8.38 16.31
CA VAL A 67 -4.05 7.52 15.17
C VAL A 67 -3.00 6.44 14.93
N VAL A 68 -1.71 6.80 14.96
CA VAL A 68 -0.60 5.84 14.77
C VAL A 68 -0.61 4.75 15.85
N SER A 69 -0.83 5.12 17.11
CA SER A 69 -0.95 4.17 18.22
C SER A 69 -2.07 3.14 17.97
N ASN A 70 -3.25 3.62 17.55
CA ASN A 70 -4.40 2.77 17.23
C ASN A 70 -4.15 1.82 16.05
N LEU A 71 -3.44 2.26 15.01
CA LEU A 71 -3.03 1.39 13.90
C LEU A 71 -2.12 0.25 14.37
N MET A 72 -1.22 0.52 15.33
CA MET A 72 -0.35 -0.52 15.87
C MET A 72 -1.13 -1.55 16.69
N LYS A 73 -2.19 -1.13 17.40
CA LYS A 73 -3.09 -2.07 18.11
C LYS A 73 -3.75 -3.04 17.14
N LEU A 74 -4.24 -2.54 15.99
CA LEU A 74 -4.85 -3.37 14.93
C LEU A 74 -3.86 -4.37 14.33
N ARG A 75 -2.61 -3.95 14.13
CA ARG A 75 -1.58 -4.82 13.54
C ARG A 75 -1.11 -5.92 14.50
N ILE A 76 -1.08 -5.65 15.81
CA ILE A 76 -0.60 -6.56 16.85
C ILE A 76 -1.81 -7.17 17.58
N ALA A 77 -2.67 -7.85 16.84
CA ALA A 77 -3.82 -8.58 17.39
C ALA A 77 -3.44 -9.80 18.26
N ALA A 78 -2.15 -10.05 18.50
CA ALA A 78 -1.63 -11.26 19.17
C ALA A 78 -1.39 -11.10 20.68
N ARG A 79 -1.61 -9.92 21.27
CA ARG A 79 -1.44 -9.71 22.70
C ARG A 79 -2.80 -9.48 23.39
N PRO A 80 -3.15 -10.23 24.45
CA PRO A 80 -4.50 -10.23 25.03
C PRO A 80 -4.95 -8.85 25.54
N ILE A 81 -4.02 -8.04 26.07
CA ILE A 81 -4.33 -6.67 26.50
C ILE A 81 -4.70 -5.76 25.33
N TRP A 82 -4.26 -6.03 24.09
CA TRP A 82 -4.57 -5.21 22.92
C TRP A 82 -5.86 -5.65 22.22
N ILE A 83 -6.27 -6.91 22.39
CA ILE A 83 -7.56 -7.42 21.90
C ILE A 83 -8.71 -6.67 22.59
N ALA A 84 -8.63 -6.46 23.92
CA ALA A 84 -9.63 -5.72 24.67
C ALA A 84 -9.77 -4.26 24.21
N TRP A 85 -8.68 -3.62 23.78
CA TRP A 85 -8.67 -2.22 23.33
C TRP A 85 -8.99 -2.07 21.83
N SER A 86 -8.79 -3.12 21.03
CA SER A 86 -9.13 -3.13 19.60
C SER A 86 -10.63 -3.10 19.33
N GLN A 87 -11.46 -3.33 20.35
CA GLN A 87 -12.92 -3.25 20.28
C GLN A 87 -13.47 -1.84 20.53
N GLU A 88 -12.59 -0.85 20.76
CA GLU A 88 -13.00 0.55 20.80
C GLU A 88 -13.58 0.99 19.44
N THR A 89 -14.68 1.73 19.49
CA THR A 89 -15.47 2.17 18.32
C THR A 89 -14.62 2.92 17.28
N PHE A 90 -13.61 3.65 17.76
CA PHE A 90 -12.66 4.37 16.92
C PHE A 90 -11.74 3.42 16.13
N THR A 91 -11.13 2.45 16.80
CA THR A 91 -10.19 1.48 16.20
C THR A 91 -10.85 0.63 15.11
N LEU A 92 -12.10 0.22 15.32
CA LEU A 92 -12.90 -0.51 14.31
C LEU A 92 -13.26 0.34 13.08
N ARG A 93 -13.48 1.65 13.25
CA ARG A 93 -13.85 2.57 12.16
C ARG A 93 -12.65 3.14 11.42
N LEU A 94 -11.46 3.12 12.02
CA LEU A 94 -10.25 3.72 11.48
C LEU A 94 -9.89 3.27 10.05
N PRO A 95 -9.96 1.97 9.67
CA PRO A 95 -9.72 1.55 8.29
C PRO A 95 -10.69 2.19 7.30
N HIS A 96 -11.98 2.31 7.66
CA HIS A 96 -12.98 2.96 6.82
C HIS A 96 -12.74 4.46 6.68
N LEU A 97 -12.31 5.13 7.74
CA LEU A 97 -11.97 6.57 7.71
C LEU A 97 -10.77 6.84 6.80
N LEU A 98 -9.73 6.00 6.87
CA LEU A 98 -8.56 6.10 5.99
C LEU A 98 -8.91 5.82 4.53
N MET A 99 -9.79 4.85 4.25
CA MET A 99 -10.19 4.48 2.89
C MET A 99 -11.13 5.51 2.24
N LYS A 100 -11.95 6.23 3.01
CA LYS A 100 -12.78 7.32 2.47
C LYS A 100 -11.95 8.55 2.11
N GLY A 101 -10.80 8.78 2.76
CA GLY A 101 -9.90 9.89 2.45
C GLY A 101 -10.59 11.26 2.44
N GLU A 102 -11.68 11.41 3.21
CA GLU A 102 -12.63 12.51 3.04
C GLU A 102 -12.39 13.69 3.97
N ARG A 103 -11.53 13.59 4.98
CA ARG A 103 -11.26 14.74 5.86
C ARG A 103 -9.97 14.56 6.65
N ILE A 104 -9.31 15.69 6.90
CA ILE A 104 -8.40 15.86 8.03
C ILE A 104 -9.28 15.63 9.26
N LEU A 105 -9.17 14.48 9.92
CA LEU A 105 -9.76 14.32 11.24
C LEU A 105 -8.99 15.28 12.15
N THR A 106 -9.62 16.38 12.51
CA THR A 106 -8.99 17.31 13.45
C THR A 106 -8.97 16.65 14.83
N ASN A 107 -7.97 16.95 15.66
CA ASN A 107 -7.89 16.47 17.05
C ASN A 107 -9.23 16.62 17.80
N ARG A 108 -10.01 17.66 17.48
CA ARG A 108 -11.32 17.93 18.08
C ARG A 108 -12.38 16.87 17.76
N GLU A 109 -12.46 16.42 16.50
CA GLU A 109 -13.40 15.36 16.09
C GLU A 109 -12.96 13.98 16.59
N LEU A 110 -11.65 13.79 16.87
CA LEU A 110 -11.12 12.57 17.50
C LEU A 110 -11.41 12.52 19.00
N LEU A 111 -11.43 13.67 19.68
CA LEU A 111 -11.75 13.79 21.10
C LEU A 111 -13.23 13.50 21.40
N ASP A 112 -14.15 13.81 20.48
CA ASP A 112 -15.57 13.43 20.60
C ASP A 112 -15.79 11.91 20.54
N TYR A 113 -14.80 11.16 20.07
CA TYR A 113 -14.80 9.68 20.01
C TYR A 113 -13.89 9.03 21.05
N SER A 114 -13.19 9.81 21.89
CA SER A 114 -12.44 9.28 23.00
C SER A 114 -13.42 8.87 24.11
N PRO A 115 -13.34 7.63 24.65
CA PRO A 115 -14.02 7.34 25.90
C PRO A 115 -13.51 8.33 26.95
N SER A 116 -14.41 8.89 27.75
CA SER A 116 -14.02 9.57 28.98
C SER A 116 -13.31 8.56 29.86
N TYR A 117 -11.99 8.68 29.95
CA TYR A 117 -11.24 8.00 31.01
C TYR A 117 -11.65 8.66 32.31
N GLY A 118 -12.63 8.08 32.99
CA GLY A 118 -13.05 8.49 34.31
C GLY A 118 -11.92 8.30 35.31
N SER A 119 -11.65 9.36 36.06
CA SER A 119 -11.05 9.33 37.40
C SER A 119 -11.88 10.22 38.29
#